data_AF-A0A523FVN1-F1
#
_entry.id   AF-A0A523FVN1-F1
#
_cell.length_a   1.000
_cell.length_b   1.000
_cell.length_c   1.000
_cell.angle_alpha   90.00
_cell.angle_beta   90.00
_cell.angle_gamma   90.00
#
_symmetry.space_group_name_H-M   'P 1'
#
loop_
_entity.id
_entity.type
_entity.pdbx_description
1 polymer ?
#
loop_
_entity_poly.entity_id
_entity_poly.type
_entity_poly.pdbx_seq_one_letter_code
_entity_poly.pdbx_strand_id
1 'polypeptide(L)'
;MHIILSRVVKRLYARISGLSWDTVLIMTVSHFAVSWGLIALIGGEEIASGEVFWYFYATTATTVGYGDYSPVTAAGRAVTILWIMPGGIALFTTIIAKVVQQVSDKWRQRLRGLASYENLT
;
A
#
# COMPACT_ATOMS: atom_id res chain seq x y z
N MET A 1 -18.68 -19.61 11.95
CA MET A 1 -18.15 -18.43 11.23
C MET A 1 -16.77 -17.98 11.74
N HIS A 2 -16.56 -17.82 13.06
CA HIS A 2 -15.27 -17.35 13.64
C HIS A 2 -14.03 -18.23 13.36
N ILE A 3 -14.18 -19.55 13.26
CA ILE A 3 -13.07 -20.48 13.01
C ILE A 3 -12.52 -20.35 11.57
N ILE A 4 -13.39 -20.09 10.59
CA ILE A 4 -13.00 -19.94 9.19
C ILE A 4 -12.32 -18.57 8.99
N LEU A 5 -12.90 -17.51 9.56
CA LEU A 5 -12.34 -16.16 9.52
C LEU A 5 -10.92 -16.11 10.11
N SER A 6 -10.73 -16.70 11.29
CA SER A 6 -9.41 -16.74 11.94
C SER A 6 -8.37 -17.56 11.15
N ARG A 7 -8.78 -18.62 10.45
CA ARG A 7 -7.89 -19.38 9.56
C ARG A 7 -7.49 -18.59 8.31
N VAL A 8 -8.43 -17.87 7.71
CA VAL A 8 -8.18 -17.02 6.54
C VAL A 8 -7.26 -15.86 6.91
N VAL A 9 -7.54 -15.16 8.02
CA VAL A 9 -6.71 -14.08 8.55
C VAL A 9 -5.29 -14.57 8.86
N LYS A 10 -5.13 -15.73 9.52
CA LYS A 10 -3.79 -16.30 9.79
C LYS A 10 -3.04 -16.67 8.52
N ARG A 11 -3.71 -17.21 7.49
CA ARG A 11 -3.08 -17.53 6.20
C ARG A 11 -2.66 -16.27 5.44
N LEU A 12 -3.52 -15.24 5.44
CA LEU A 12 -3.19 -13.94 4.85
C LEU A 12 -2.02 -13.30 5.59
N TYR A 13 -2.03 -13.30 6.92
CA TYR A 13 -0.94 -12.79 7.75
C TYR A 13 0.38 -13.51 7.47
N ALA A 14 0.38 -14.85 7.43
CA ALA A 14 1.57 -15.64 7.14
C ALA A 14 2.12 -15.40 5.72
N ARG A 15 1.25 -15.16 4.73
CA ARG A 15 1.68 -14.80 3.38
C ARG A 15 2.25 -13.38 3.32
N ILE A 16 1.59 -12.41 3.95
CA ILE A 16 2.04 -11.01 4.01
C ILE A 16 3.38 -10.89 4.75
N SER A 17 3.54 -11.59 5.87
CA SER A 17 4.78 -11.59 6.65
C SER A 17 5.95 -12.26 5.92
N GLY A 18 5.66 -13.10 4.92
CA GLY A 18 6.65 -13.77 4.07
C GLY A 18 6.96 -13.03 2.76
N LEU A 19 6.25 -11.95 2.43
CA LEU A 19 6.56 -11.14 1.25
C LEU A 19 7.94 -10.50 1.45
N SER A 20 8.79 -10.49 0.43
CA SER A 20 10.01 -9.68 0.44
C SER A 20 9.68 -8.19 0.30
N TRP A 21 10.64 -7.31 0.57
CA TRP A 21 10.46 -5.87 0.31
C TRP A 21 10.30 -5.59 -1.17
N ASP A 22 11.05 -6.29 -2.01
CA ASP A 22 11.02 -6.12 -3.46
C ASP A 22 9.63 -6.45 -4.03
N THR A 23 8.99 -7.52 -3.56
CA THR A 23 7.64 -7.87 -4.01
C THR A 23 6.63 -6.78 -3.69
N VAL A 24 6.69 -6.21 -2.47
CA VAL A 24 5.77 -5.12 -2.09
C VAL A 24 6.04 -3.88 -2.93
N LEU A 25 7.31 -3.52 -3.13
CA LEU A 25 7.69 -2.37 -3.96
C LEU A 25 7.22 -2.54 -5.41
N ILE A 26 7.45 -3.72 -6.01
CA ILE A 26 7.00 -4.05 -7.37
C ILE A 26 5.48 -3.96 -7.46
N MET A 27 4.75 -4.52 -6.49
CA MET A 27 3.29 -4.43 -6.46
C MET A 27 2.80 -2.98 -6.33
N THR A 28 3.42 -2.16 -5.49
CA THR A 28 3.08 -0.74 -5.33
C THR A 28 3.35 0.05 -6.60
N VAL A 29 4.53 -0.08 -7.20
CA VAL A 29 4.87 0.61 -8.45
C VAL A 29 3.96 0.17 -9.60
N SER A 30 3.68 -1.13 -9.71
CA SER A 30 2.78 -1.68 -10.72
C SER A 30 1.35 -1.17 -10.54
N HIS A 31 0.84 -1.19 -9.32
CA HIS A 31 -0.50 -0.70 -9.01
C HIS A 31 -0.62 0.81 -9.29
N PHE A 32 0.39 1.59 -8.93
CA PHE A 32 0.46 3.02 -9.24
C PHE A 32 0.43 3.26 -10.75
N ALA A 33 1.31 2.59 -11.51
CA ALA A 33 1.41 2.74 -12.96
C ALA A 33 0.11 2.33 -13.69
N VAL A 34 -0.51 1.21 -13.28
CA VAL A 34 -1.79 0.75 -13.82
C VAL A 34 -2.90 1.74 -13.48
N SER A 35 -2.95 2.24 -12.24
CA SER A 35 -3.95 3.22 -11.82
C SER A 35 -3.85 4.51 -12.64
N TRP A 36 -2.63 5.00 -12.88
CA TRP A 36 -2.41 6.17 -13.72
C TRP A 36 -2.85 5.89 -15.16
N GLY A 37 -2.42 4.76 -15.72
CA GLY A 37 -2.82 4.36 -17.08
C GLY A 37 -4.33 4.29 -17.25
N LEU A 38 -5.05 3.67 -16.32
CA LEU A 38 -6.52 3.59 -16.37
C LEU A 38 -7.18 4.98 -16.35
N ILE A 39 -6.73 5.87 -15.47
CA ILE A 39 -7.27 7.24 -15.38
C ILE A 39 -6.94 8.06 -16.63
N ALA A 40 -5.72 7.94 -17.15
CA ALA A 40 -5.31 8.61 -18.39
C ALA A 40 -6.10 8.12 -19.62
N LEU A 41 -6.42 6.82 -19.69
CA LEU A 41 -7.18 6.23 -20.79
C LEU A 41 -8.66 6.64 -20.80
N ILE A 42 -9.25 6.99 -19.65
CA ILE A 42 -10.64 7.45 -19.56
C ILE A 42 -10.81 8.81 -20.25
N GLY A 43 -9.81 9.70 -20.11
CA GLY A 43 -9.85 11.06 -20.64
C GLY A 43 -10.81 11.99 -19.87
N GLY A 44 -10.55 13.29 -19.93
CA GLY A 44 -11.37 14.30 -19.24
C GLY A 44 -11.18 14.36 -17.72
N GLU A 45 -10.15 13.70 -17.19
CA GLU A 45 -9.78 13.72 -15.77
C GLU A 45 -8.54 14.60 -15.57
N GLU A 46 -8.66 15.71 -14.84
CA GLU A 46 -7.52 16.58 -14.49
C GLU A 46 -6.46 15.83 -13.67
N ILE A 47 -6.93 14.87 -12.86
CA ILE A 47 -6.10 13.97 -12.07
C ILE A 47 -5.20 13.06 -12.90
N ALA A 48 -5.37 12.99 -14.23
CA ALA A 48 -4.47 12.24 -15.11
C ALA A 48 -3.12 12.94 -15.33
N SER A 49 -3.00 14.23 -15.01
CA SER A 49 -1.71 14.93 -15.08
C SER A 49 -0.73 14.38 -14.05
N GLY A 50 0.57 14.35 -14.35
CA GLY A 50 1.52 13.57 -13.55
C GLY A 50 1.66 14.01 -12.09
N GLU A 51 1.89 15.30 -11.85
CA GLU A 51 2.05 15.81 -10.48
C GLU A 51 0.75 15.64 -9.67
N VAL A 52 -0.40 15.91 -10.30
CA VAL A 52 -1.71 15.75 -9.66
C VAL A 52 -2.01 14.29 -9.39
N PHE A 53 -1.68 13.37 -10.30
CA PHE A 53 -1.91 11.94 -10.10
C PHE A 53 -1.12 11.41 -8.91
N TRP A 54 0.15 11.78 -8.77
CA TRP A 54 0.97 11.41 -7.61
C TRP A 54 0.32 11.87 -6.30
N TYR A 55 -0.10 13.14 -6.24
CA TYR A 55 -0.76 13.72 -5.08
C TYR A 55 -2.11 13.04 -4.77
N PHE A 56 -2.98 12.88 -5.77
CA PHE A 56 -4.26 12.20 -5.67
C PHE A 56 -4.10 10.76 -5.18
N TYR A 57 -3.17 10.01 -5.77
CA TYR A 57 -2.93 8.62 -5.40
C TYR A 57 -2.41 8.52 -3.96
N ALA A 58 -1.45 9.37 -3.57
CA ALA A 58 -0.91 9.39 -2.22
C ALA A 58 -2.01 9.68 -1.19
N THR A 59 -2.75 10.77 -1.37
CA THR A 59 -3.83 11.18 -0.44
C THR A 59 -4.98 10.18 -0.39
N THR A 60 -5.26 9.47 -1.49
CA THR A 60 -6.26 8.40 -1.55
C THR A 60 -5.78 7.14 -0.82
N ALA A 61 -4.56 6.68 -1.10
CA ALA A 61 -4.00 5.47 -0.50
C ALA A 61 -3.78 5.61 1.02
N THR A 62 -3.44 6.82 1.48
CA THR A 62 -3.30 7.13 2.92
C THR A 62 -4.63 7.53 3.58
N THR A 63 -5.75 7.46 2.84
CA THR A 63 -7.09 7.84 3.30
C THR A 63 -7.19 9.26 3.87
N VAL A 64 -6.35 10.19 3.40
CA VAL A 64 -6.39 11.60 3.79
C VAL A 64 -7.48 12.33 3.00
N GLY A 65 -7.46 12.19 1.66
CA GLY A 65 -8.53 12.64 0.77
C GLY A 65 -8.96 14.10 0.93
N TYR A 66 -8.06 15.07 0.69
CA TYR A 66 -8.38 16.50 0.78
C TYR A 66 -9.54 16.93 -0.14
N GLY A 67 -9.72 16.26 -1.28
CA GLY A 67 -10.88 16.45 -2.17
C GLY A 67 -10.76 17.60 -3.17
N ASP A 68 -9.65 18.32 -3.15
CA ASP A 68 -9.24 19.31 -4.15
C ASP A 68 -9.02 18.69 -5.54
N TYR A 69 -8.50 17.47 -5.59
CA TYR A 69 -8.36 16.68 -6.81
C TYR A 69 -9.09 15.34 -6.66
N SER A 70 -10.08 15.09 -7.51
CA SER A 70 -10.92 13.88 -7.45
C SER A 70 -11.49 13.52 -8.83
N PRO A 71 -11.85 12.24 -9.08
CA PRO A 71 -12.41 11.84 -10.36
C PRO A 71 -13.78 12.49 -10.63
N VAL A 72 -13.91 13.14 -11.78
CA VAL A 72 -15.13 13.86 -12.15
C VAL A 72 -16.05 13.05 -13.06
N THR A 73 -15.50 12.12 -13.83
CA THR A 73 -16.28 11.26 -14.74
C THR A 73 -16.84 10.05 -14.01
N ALA A 74 -17.95 9.49 -14.52
CA ALA A 74 -18.53 8.27 -13.98
C ALA A 74 -17.56 7.07 -14.04
N ALA A 75 -16.81 6.95 -15.14
CA ALA A 75 -15.80 5.91 -15.31
C ALA A 75 -14.61 6.09 -14.36
N GLY A 76 -14.12 7.32 -14.19
CA GLY A 76 -13.02 7.65 -13.27
C GLY A 76 -13.39 7.34 -11.82
N ARG A 77 -14.63 7.63 -11.42
CA ARG A 77 -15.16 7.26 -10.10
C ARG A 77 -15.24 5.75 -9.92
N ALA A 78 -15.73 5.02 -10.94
CA ALA A 78 -15.80 3.56 -10.87
C ALA A 78 -14.43 2.91 -10.72
N VAL A 79 -13.43 3.32 -11.52
CA VAL A 79 -12.04 2.86 -11.39
C VAL A 79 -11.48 3.22 -10.01
N THR A 80 -11.73 4.43 -9.53
CA THR A 80 -11.22 4.87 -8.23
C THR A 80 -11.77 4.02 -7.09
N ILE A 81 -13.08 3.77 -7.07
CA ILE A 81 -13.75 3.01 -6.00
C ILE A 81 -13.42 1.52 -6.06
N LEU A 82 -13.38 0.92 -7.25
CA LEU A 82 -13.24 -0.53 -7.41
C LEU A 82 -11.78 -1.01 -7.45
N TRP A 83 -10.84 -0.14 -7.85
CA TRP A 83 -9.44 -0.49 -8.04
C TRP A 83 -8.50 0.34 -7.17
N ILE A 84 -8.48 1.68 -7.34
CA ILE A 84 -7.46 2.54 -6.74
C ILE A 84 -7.57 2.54 -5.20
N MET A 85 -8.78 2.75 -4.66
CA MET A 85 -8.98 2.82 -3.21
C MET A 85 -8.66 1.49 -2.52
N PRO A 86 -9.24 0.33 -2.89
CA PRO A 86 -8.95 -0.93 -2.20
C PRO A 86 -7.47 -1.32 -2.32
N GLY A 87 -6.89 -1.19 -3.51
CA GLY A 87 -5.49 -1.57 -3.76
C GLY A 87 -4.50 -0.62 -3.10
N GLY A 88 -4.73 0.70 -3.20
CA GLY A 88 -3.90 1.73 -2.58
C GLY A 88 -3.86 1.59 -1.06
N ILE A 89 -5.02 1.44 -0.42
CA ILE A 89 -5.13 1.27 1.04
C ILE A 89 -4.44 -0.04 1.48
N ALA A 90 -4.69 -1.14 0.78
CA ALA A 90 -4.09 -2.43 1.11
C ALA A 90 -2.55 -2.41 1.02
N LEU A 91 -2.01 -1.81 -0.04
CA LEU A 91 -0.57 -1.70 -0.24
C LEU A 91 0.08 -0.74 0.77
N PHE A 92 -0.53 0.42 1.01
CA PHE A 92 -0.03 1.37 2.01
C PHE A 92 -0.01 0.75 3.41
N THR A 93 -1.10 0.08 3.80
CA THR A 93 -1.20 -0.65 5.07
C THR A 93 -0.13 -1.74 5.18
N THR A 94 0.13 -2.46 4.08
CA THR A 94 1.17 -3.50 4.03
C THR A 94 2.57 -2.92 4.26
N ILE A 95 2.87 -1.76 3.65
CA ILE A 95 4.15 -1.06 3.86
C ILE A 95 4.30 -0.69 5.34
N ILE A 96 3.30 -0.06 5.94
CA ILE A 96 3.31 0.29 7.38
C ILE A 96 3.51 -0.96 8.25
N ALA A 97 2.77 -2.03 7.98
CA ALA A 97 2.89 -3.29 8.72
C ALA A 97 4.31 -3.87 8.65
N LYS A 98 4.96 -3.82 7.48
CA LYS A 98 6.35 -4.29 7.33
C LYS A 98 7.35 -3.43 8.08
N VAL A 99 7.20 -2.10 8.05
CA VAL A 99 8.06 -1.20 8.85
C VAL A 99 7.93 -1.51 10.33
N VAL A 100 6.69 -1.63 10.83
CA VAL A 100 6.42 -1.97 12.23
C VAL A 100 7.01 -3.33 12.59
N GLN A 101 6.89 -4.33 11.72
CA GLN A 101 7.46 -5.65 11.93
C GLN A 101 8.99 -5.61 11.99
N GLN A 102 9.65 -4.90 11.07
CA GLN A 102 11.11 -4.75 11.10
C GLN A 102 11.62 -4.09 12.38
N VAL A 103 10.96 -3.03 12.84
CA VAL A 103 11.31 -2.36 14.10
C VAL A 103 11.11 -3.32 15.27
N SER A 104 9.98 -4.02 15.30
CA SER A 104 9.65 -5.00 16.35
C SER A 104 10.63 -6.16 16.40
N ASP A 105 11.10 -6.65 15.25
CA ASP A 105 12.05 -7.75 15.15
C ASP A 105 13.45 -7.32 15.61
N LYS A 106 13.92 -6.13 15.23
CA LYS A 106 15.17 -5.55 15.75
C LYS A 106 15.11 -5.36 17.26
N TRP A 107 13.99 -4.87 17.78
CA TRP A 107 13.80 -4.72 19.23
C TRP A 107 13.81 -6.08 19.94
N ARG A 108 13.15 -7.09 19.37
CA ARG A 108 13.14 -8.46 19.91
C ARG A 108 14.52 -9.10 19.92
N GLN A 109 15.34 -8.86 18.90
CA GLN A 109 16.74 -9.34 18.86
C GLN A 109 17.58 -8.72 19.99
N ARG A 110 17.43 -7.42 20.24
CA ARG A 110 18.09 -6.74 21.37
C ARG A 110 17.68 -7.31 22.72
N LEU A 111 16.38 -7.52 22.94
CA LEU A 111 15.86 -8.08 24.20
C LEU A 111 16.34 -9.52 24.47
N ARG A 112 16.68 -10.27 23.43
CA ARG A 112 17.19 -11.65 23.55
C ARG A 112 18.72 -11.74 23.67
N GLY A 113 19.43 -10.61 23.73
CA GLY A 113 20.88 -10.57 23.77
C GLY A 113 21.55 -10.98 22.45
N LEU A 114 20.81 -11.00 21.34
CA LEU A 114 21.29 -11.43 20.01
C LEU A 114 21.71 -10.23 19.14
N ALA A 115 21.84 -9.04 19.71
CA ALA A 115 22.28 -7.86 18.97
C ALA A 115 23.80 -7.93 18.73
N SER A 116 24.23 -7.85 17.47
CA SER A 116 25.65 -7.69 17.13
C SER A 116 26.07 -6.22 17.28
N TYR A 117 27.20 -6.00 17.94
CA TYR A 117 27.84 -4.69 18.15
C TYR A 117 29.22 -4.61 17.47
N GLU A 118 29.52 -5.53 16.56
CA GLU A 118 30.83 -5.73 15.95
C GLU A 118 31.31 -4.52 15.11
N ASN A 119 30.37 -3.64 14.71
CA ASN A 119 30.65 -2.43 13.92
C ASN A 119 30.55 -1.11 14.73
N LEU A 120 30.52 -1.17 16.07
CA LEU A 120 30.49 0.03 16.95
C LEU A 120 31.87 0.42 17.50
N THR A 121 32.94 -0.20 16.99
CA THR A 121 34.35 0.10 17.30
C THR A 121 35.10 0.40 16.02
#